data_AF-A0A1M3NCL8-F1
#
_entry.id   AF-A0A1M3NCL8-F1
#
_cell.length_a   1.000
_cell.length_b   1.000
_cell.length_c   1.000
_cell.angle_alpha   90.00
_cell.angle_beta   90.00
_cell.angle_gamma   90.00
#
_symmetry.space_group_name_H-M   'P 1'
#
loop_
_entity.id
_entity.type
_entity.pdbx_description
1 polymer ?
#
loop_
_entity_poly.entity_id
_entity_poly.type
_entity_poly.pdbx_seq_one_letter_code
_entity_poly.pdbx_strand_id
1 'polypeptide(L)'
;MARRRRLDAAGVDAATPAAPGRRKRAKRRARERGIALVMVMGAVAILTVMLAEFQDETSAELASATAQRDGIQAEYMARSALNLSRLLIASEPTMRKAISPLFMLMKRSPPQLPLWEFSDRLLGAFNDQESSGEFSRTAGVDISQGKNLGMPNGRWELSIVDEDSKINMNLGAANEIAHIRLAKEIMGLISPMQYDALFQQSDSTGQFADRVQTCQALIDWADVDEQAFNCDLRQLTAASSAGIEDNVYSLMPRPYRRKNAPYDSLEELHMVRGVNEDFWATFVDPEPTNPKKRVVTVWGQGAINVNTANAQTLHAVVCSGALPTTPICIDPNQAALFLTGVTMARGITMGAPLFGSPKDFVAALSGQGQLGPLLAGMGMQPVQFQSPAEFQKQITTESKVFSIYAVGIKKGYRRETRVKLHAVVDFRNAPELGQAMNMAGMPGMQGAGMTGAMNPLGGATGATTVPGAASGAIAAANMPSTGGQMLYFRIE
;
A
#
# COMPACT_ATOMS: atom_id res chain seq x y z
N MET A 1 -80.90 -46.47 -75.44
CA MET A 1 -81.74 -47.55 -74.86
C MET A 1 -81.22 -47.77 -73.44
N ALA A 2 -81.88 -47.40 -72.35
CA ALA A 2 -83.24 -47.75 -71.93
C ALA A 2 -83.95 -46.55 -71.25
N ARG A 3 -85.26 -46.70 -71.12
CA ARG A 3 -86.28 -45.66 -70.93
C ARG A 3 -87.00 -45.90 -69.60
N ARG A 4 -87.57 -44.82 -69.03
CA ARG A 4 -88.67 -44.74 -68.03
C ARG A 4 -88.23 -44.78 -66.56
N ARG A 5 -88.83 -44.03 -65.62
CA ARG A 5 -89.85 -42.95 -65.62
C ARG A 5 -89.81 -42.32 -64.22
N ARG A 6 -90.13 -41.03 -64.15
CA ARG A 6 -90.45 -40.21 -62.96
C ARG A 6 -91.52 -40.83 -62.05
N LEU A 7 -91.55 -40.38 -60.79
CA LEU A 7 -92.75 -39.84 -60.15
C LEU A 7 -92.38 -38.84 -59.05
N ASP A 8 -92.89 -37.62 -59.20
CA ASP A 8 -92.88 -36.49 -58.26
C ASP A 8 -93.95 -36.70 -57.17
N ALA A 9 -93.79 -36.12 -55.97
CA ALA A 9 -94.88 -35.49 -55.22
C ALA A 9 -94.37 -34.64 -54.05
N ALA A 10 -94.78 -33.36 -54.06
CA ALA A 10 -94.62 -32.38 -53.01
C ALA A 10 -95.65 -32.55 -51.87
N GLY A 11 -95.35 -32.04 -50.68
CA GLY A 11 -96.28 -31.90 -49.56
C GLY A 11 -95.91 -30.72 -48.67
N VAL A 12 -96.87 -29.83 -48.47
CA VAL A 12 -96.78 -28.46 -47.91
C VAL A 12 -97.27 -28.44 -46.45
N ASP A 13 -96.64 -27.56 -45.65
CA ASP A 13 -97.03 -26.88 -44.40
C ASP A 13 -97.81 -27.56 -43.27
N ALA A 14 -97.29 -27.41 -42.04
CA ALA A 14 -98.07 -27.00 -40.87
C ALA A 14 -97.17 -26.44 -39.75
N ALA A 15 -97.39 -25.18 -39.37
CA ALA A 15 -96.81 -24.53 -38.21
C ALA A 15 -97.66 -24.77 -36.94
N THR A 16 -97.05 -25.03 -35.78
CA THR A 16 -97.68 -24.96 -34.44
C THR A 16 -96.59 -24.89 -33.34
N PRO A 17 -96.90 -24.53 -32.07
CA PRO A 17 -96.58 -23.23 -31.48
C PRO A 17 -95.46 -23.26 -30.41
N ALA A 18 -94.96 -22.07 -30.07
CA ALA A 18 -93.86 -21.85 -29.13
C ALA A 18 -94.22 -22.09 -27.65
N ALA A 19 -93.37 -22.83 -26.93
CA ALA A 19 -93.46 -23.08 -25.49
C ALA A 19 -92.69 -22.03 -24.65
N PRO A 20 -93.26 -21.47 -23.56
CA PRO A 20 -92.59 -20.47 -22.73
C PRO A 20 -91.85 -21.15 -21.56
N GLY A 21 -90.58 -21.50 -21.76
CA GLY A 21 -89.76 -22.13 -20.69
C GLY A 21 -88.30 -21.68 -20.60
N ARG A 22 -87.81 -20.82 -21.50
CA ARG A 22 -86.36 -20.56 -21.65
C ARG A 22 -85.81 -19.35 -20.89
N ARG A 23 -86.62 -18.56 -20.18
CA ARG A 23 -86.16 -17.29 -19.57
C ARG A 23 -85.44 -17.41 -18.22
N LYS A 24 -85.58 -18.52 -17.46
CA LYS A 24 -84.91 -18.65 -16.14
C LYS A 24 -83.50 -19.24 -16.19
N ARG A 25 -83.12 -20.00 -17.23
CA ARG A 25 -81.76 -20.58 -17.37
C ARG A 25 -80.71 -19.61 -17.91
N ALA A 26 -81.12 -18.64 -18.72
CA ALA A 26 -80.21 -17.64 -19.30
C ALA A 26 -79.69 -16.61 -18.28
N LYS A 27 -80.47 -16.29 -17.24
CA LYS A 27 -80.06 -15.36 -16.16
C LYS A 27 -78.94 -15.90 -15.26
N ARG A 28 -78.78 -17.23 -15.17
CA ARG A 28 -77.73 -17.85 -14.33
C ARG A 28 -76.37 -17.85 -15.05
N ARG A 29 -76.34 -18.16 -16.35
CA ARG A 29 -75.12 -18.07 -17.20
C ARG A 29 -74.61 -16.65 -17.42
N ALA A 30 -75.45 -15.62 -17.27
CA ALA A 30 -75.02 -14.22 -17.37
C ALA A 30 -74.28 -13.72 -16.10
N ARG A 31 -74.51 -14.34 -14.93
CA ARG A 31 -73.86 -13.97 -13.66
C ARG A 31 -72.47 -14.58 -13.46
N GLU A 32 -72.13 -15.67 -14.15
CA GLU A 32 -70.81 -16.33 -14.07
C GLU A 32 -69.73 -15.64 -14.96
N ARG A 33 -70.13 -14.73 -15.86
CA ARG A 33 -69.20 -14.06 -16.79
C ARG A 33 -68.32 -12.98 -16.15
N GLY A 34 -68.74 -12.41 -15.01
CA GLY A 34 -67.93 -11.43 -14.28
C GLY A 34 -66.85 -12.07 -13.40
N ILE A 35 -67.10 -13.27 -12.87
CA ILE A 35 -66.19 -13.97 -11.96
C ILE A 35 -64.95 -14.48 -12.69
N ALA A 36 -65.11 -14.99 -13.93
CA ALA A 36 -63.99 -15.42 -14.75
C ALA A 36 -63.01 -14.27 -15.06
N LEU A 37 -63.53 -13.06 -15.32
CA LEU A 37 -62.68 -11.88 -15.55
C LEU A 37 -61.93 -11.47 -14.28
N VAL A 38 -62.59 -11.47 -13.12
CA VAL A 38 -61.95 -11.14 -11.83
C VAL A 38 -60.88 -12.17 -11.45
N MET A 39 -61.13 -13.46 -11.70
CA MET A 39 -60.15 -14.53 -11.47
C MET A 39 -58.92 -14.35 -12.38
N VAL A 40 -59.12 -14.03 -13.65
CA VAL A 40 -58.01 -13.76 -14.59
C VAL A 40 -57.26 -12.49 -14.20
N MET A 41 -57.93 -11.40 -13.87
CA MET A 41 -57.28 -10.17 -13.42
C MET A 41 -56.52 -10.37 -12.11
N GLY A 42 -57.07 -11.14 -11.17
CA GLY A 42 -56.38 -11.51 -9.93
C GLY A 42 -55.14 -12.38 -10.19
N ALA A 43 -55.25 -13.37 -11.08
CA ALA A 43 -54.12 -14.22 -11.46
C ALA A 43 -53.02 -13.43 -12.18
N VAL A 44 -53.39 -12.51 -13.09
CA VAL A 44 -52.44 -11.62 -13.76
C VAL A 44 -51.79 -10.67 -12.76
N ALA A 45 -52.56 -10.08 -11.84
CA ALA A 45 -52.01 -9.19 -10.81
C ALA A 45 -50.97 -9.90 -9.93
N ILE A 46 -51.27 -11.11 -9.46
CA ILE A 46 -50.32 -11.92 -8.67
C ILE A 46 -49.09 -12.26 -9.52
N LEU A 47 -49.27 -12.70 -10.76
CA LEU A 47 -48.15 -13.04 -11.64
C LEU A 47 -47.27 -11.83 -11.97
N THR A 48 -47.84 -10.63 -12.12
CA THR A 48 -47.07 -9.40 -12.33
C THR A 48 -46.25 -9.02 -11.11
N VAL A 49 -46.77 -9.20 -9.88
CA VAL A 49 -46.01 -8.95 -8.65
C VAL A 49 -44.87 -9.95 -8.52
N MET A 50 -45.13 -11.25 -8.72
CA MET A 50 -44.09 -12.28 -8.67
C MET A 50 -43.00 -12.06 -9.72
N LEU A 51 -43.37 -11.63 -10.94
CA LEU A 51 -42.40 -11.31 -11.98
C LEU A 51 -41.54 -10.09 -11.60
N ALA A 52 -42.14 -9.07 -10.98
CA ALA A 52 -41.40 -7.91 -10.51
C ALA A 52 -40.41 -8.27 -9.40
N GLU A 53 -40.83 -9.04 -8.39
CA GLU A 53 -39.95 -9.53 -7.32
C GLU A 53 -38.80 -10.39 -7.88
N PHE A 54 -39.10 -11.28 -8.82
CA PHE A 54 -38.08 -12.10 -9.47
C PHE A 54 -37.09 -11.27 -10.30
N GLN A 55 -37.57 -10.23 -11.00
CA GLN A 55 -36.70 -9.32 -11.73
C GLN A 55 -35.77 -8.55 -10.79
N ASP A 56 -36.29 -8.06 -9.66
CA ASP A 56 -35.48 -7.35 -8.68
C ASP A 56 -34.42 -8.27 -8.05
N GLU A 57 -34.81 -9.47 -7.60
CA GLU A 57 -33.90 -10.46 -7.00
C GLU A 57 -32.81 -10.90 -7.98
N THR A 58 -33.19 -11.31 -9.20
CA THR A 58 -32.20 -11.74 -10.22
C THR A 58 -31.28 -10.61 -10.64
N SER A 59 -31.76 -9.37 -10.72
CA SER A 59 -30.91 -8.22 -11.04
C SER A 59 -29.91 -7.91 -9.92
N ALA A 60 -30.32 -8.05 -8.66
CA ALA A 60 -29.45 -7.87 -7.49
C ALA A 60 -28.39 -8.98 -7.40
N GLU A 61 -28.78 -10.24 -7.62
CA GLU A 61 -27.84 -11.38 -7.65
C GLU A 61 -26.83 -11.24 -8.79
N LEU A 62 -27.28 -10.87 -10.00
CA LEU A 62 -26.39 -10.63 -11.13
C LEU A 62 -25.43 -9.47 -10.84
N ALA A 63 -25.89 -8.39 -10.22
CA ALA A 63 -25.05 -7.27 -9.82
C ALA A 63 -24.00 -7.67 -8.76
N SER A 64 -24.37 -8.51 -7.80
CA SER A 64 -23.45 -9.05 -6.79
C SER A 64 -22.41 -9.97 -7.41
N ALA A 65 -22.82 -10.94 -8.23
CA ALA A 65 -21.92 -11.89 -8.89
C ALA A 65 -20.93 -11.19 -9.84
N THR A 66 -21.38 -10.17 -10.58
CA THR A 66 -20.50 -9.36 -11.42
C THR A 66 -19.53 -8.52 -10.60
N ALA A 67 -19.96 -7.93 -9.48
CA ALA A 67 -19.07 -7.19 -8.58
C ALA A 67 -18.00 -8.10 -7.95
N GLN A 68 -18.36 -9.31 -7.52
CA GLN A 68 -17.42 -10.29 -6.98
C GLN A 68 -16.40 -10.73 -8.04
N ARG A 69 -16.85 -11.07 -9.25
CA ARG A 69 -15.97 -11.41 -10.37
C ARG A 69 -14.99 -10.26 -10.67
N ASP A 70 -15.51 -9.04 -10.76
CA ASP A 70 -14.71 -7.86 -11.09
C ASP A 70 -13.73 -7.51 -9.96
N GLY A 71 -14.11 -7.75 -8.70
CA GLY A 71 -13.25 -7.63 -7.52
C GLY A 71 -12.07 -8.60 -7.56
N ILE A 72 -12.32 -9.88 -7.86
CA ILE A 72 -11.25 -10.87 -8.04
C ILE A 72 -10.32 -10.46 -9.19
N GLN A 73 -10.88 -10.03 -10.33
CA GLN A 73 -10.06 -9.55 -11.46
C GLN A 73 -9.20 -8.36 -11.08
N ALA A 74 -9.75 -7.37 -10.37
CA ALA A 74 -9.01 -6.22 -9.87
C ALA A 74 -7.90 -6.65 -8.88
N GLU A 75 -8.17 -7.57 -7.97
CA GLU A 75 -7.16 -8.10 -7.05
C GLU A 75 -5.99 -8.75 -7.80
N TYR A 76 -6.26 -9.59 -8.81
CA TYR A 76 -5.20 -10.20 -9.61
C TYR A 76 -4.41 -9.17 -10.44
N MET A 77 -5.05 -8.10 -10.91
CA MET A 77 -4.35 -6.98 -11.55
C MET A 77 -3.39 -6.29 -10.58
N ALA A 78 -3.84 -6.02 -9.35
CA ALA A 78 -3.00 -5.46 -8.29
C ALA A 78 -1.84 -6.39 -7.91
N ARG A 79 -2.09 -7.71 -7.79
CA ARG A 79 -1.05 -8.72 -7.53
C ARG A 79 -0.03 -8.79 -8.66
N SER A 80 -0.47 -8.58 -9.90
CA SER A 80 0.41 -8.53 -11.06
C SER A 80 1.33 -7.31 -11.00
N ALA A 81 0.79 -6.14 -10.68
CA ALA A 81 1.56 -4.93 -10.44
C ALA A 81 2.58 -5.10 -9.31
N LEU A 82 2.18 -5.71 -8.19
CA LEU A 82 3.05 -6.01 -7.05
C LEU A 82 4.24 -6.91 -7.43
N ASN A 83 4.01 -7.94 -8.25
CA ASN A 83 5.09 -8.82 -8.69
C ASN A 83 6.02 -8.13 -9.69
N LEU A 84 5.47 -7.30 -10.59
CA LEU A 84 6.26 -6.49 -11.52
C LEU A 84 7.12 -5.45 -10.79
N SER A 85 6.60 -4.79 -9.76
CA SER A 85 7.37 -3.84 -8.95
C SER A 85 8.50 -4.51 -8.19
N ARG A 86 8.28 -5.72 -7.66
CA ARG A 86 9.34 -6.50 -7.01
C ARG A 86 10.47 -6.86 -7.98
N LEU A 87 10.11 -7.24 -9.21
CA LEU A 87 11.09 -7.50 -10.28
C LEU A 87 11.85 -6.23 -10.68
N LEU A 88 11.15 -5.09 -10.78
CA LEU A 88 11.75 -3.79 -11.10
C LEU A 88 12.81 -3.42 -10.06
N ILE A 89 12.48 -3.50 -8.77
CA ILE A 89 13.43 -3.23 -7.67
C ILE A 89 14.60 -4.23 -7.71
N ALA A 90 14.31 -5.52 -7.91
CA ALA A 90 15.34 -6.56 -8.02
C ALA A 90 16.30 -6.36 -9.22
N SER A 91 15.90 -5.60 -10.24
CA SER A 91 16.73 -5.28 -11.40
C SER A 91 17.72 -4.13 -11.19
N GLU A 92 17.54 -3.36 -10.12
CA GLU A 92 18.38 -2.21 -9.80
C GLU A 92 19.87 -2.57 -9.72
N PRO A 93 20.30 -3.61 -8.99
CA PRO A 93 21.73 -3.92 -8.90
C PRO A 93 22.34 -4.27 -10.26
N THR A 94 21.60 -4.96 -11.12
CA THR A 94 22.03 -5.31 -12.48
C THR A 94 22.19 -4.05 -13.35
N MET A 95 21.22 -3.13 -13.30
CA MET A 95 21.24 -1.88 -14.04
C MET A 95 22.37 -0.96 -13.56
N ARG A 96 22.57 -0.86 -12.25
CA ARG A 96 23.65 -0.11 -11.62
C ARG A 96 25.03 -0.63 -12.05
N LYS A 97 25.20 -1.95 -12.15
CA LYS A 97 26.44 -2.57 -12.65
C LYS A 97 26.72 -2.24 -14.12
N ALA A 98 25.69 -2.14 -14.95
CA ALA A 98 25.84 -1.81 -16.37
C ALA A 98 26.42 -0.41 -16.60
N ILE A 99 26.13 0.55 -15.71
CA ILE A 99 26.66 1.92 -15.78
C ILE A 99 27.97 2.12 -15.01
N SER A 100 28.43 1.10 -14.25
CA SER A 100 29.68 1.17 -13.49
C SER A 100 30.90 1.66 -14.30
N PRO A 101 31.14 1.21 -15.56
CA PRO A 101 32.30 1.68 -16.32
C PRO A 101 32.33 3.20 -16.55
N LEU A 102 31.16 3.82 -16.77
CA LEU A 102 31.03 5.28 -16.91
C LEU A 102 31.40 6.00 -15.62
N PHE A 103 30.97 5.47 -14.47
CA PHE A 103 31.26 6.05 -13.16
C PHE A 103 32.71 5.84 -12.73
N MET A 104 33.32 4.70 -13.08
CA MET A 104 34.75 4.46 -12.87
C MET A 104 35.61 5.46 -13.63
N LEU A 105 35.23 5.85 -14.85
CA LEU A 105 35.92 6.93 -15.59
C LEU A 105 35.87 8.27 -14.85
N MET A 106 34.77 8.56 -14.16
CA MET A 106 34.61 9.73 -13.29
C MET A 106 35.24 9.55 -11.89
N LYS A 107 35.93 8.44 -11.62
CA LYS A 107 36.48 8.06 -10.30
C LYS A 107 35.43 8.08 -9.18
N ARG A 108 34.18 7.75 -9.49
CA ARG A 108 33.06 7.65 -8.54
C ARG A 108 32.45 6.25 -8.61
N SER A 109 31.77 5.84 -7.55
CA SER A 109 30.90 4.65 -7.59
C SER A 109 29.50 5.07 -8.06
N PRO A 110 28.79 4.23 -8.83
CA PRO A 110 27.43 4.53 -9.22
C PRO A 110 26.51 4.50 -7.98
N PRO A 111 25.69 5.55 -7.74
CA PRO A 111 24.73 5.54 -6.65
C PRO A 111 23.60 4.53 -6.93
N GLN A 112 22.80 4.21 -5.91
CA GLN A 112 21.60 3.42 -6.11
C GLN A 112 20.62 4.15 -7.04
N LEU A 113 20.09 3.47 -8.05
CA LEU A 113 19.16 4.06 -8.99
C LEU A 113 17.73 3.98 -8.43
N PRO A 114 16.99 5.10 -8.30
CA PRO A 114 15.62 5.10 -7.80
C PRO A 114 14.63 4.70 -8.90
N LEU A 115 14.79 3.47 -9.44
CA LEU A 115 13.95 2.95 -10.52
C LEU A 115 12.47 2.93 -10.13
N TRP A 116 12.18 2.78 -8.84
CA TRP A 116 10.84 2.77 -8.29
C TRP A 116 10.11 4.12 -8.43
N GLU A 117 10.81 5.26 -8.50
CA GLU A 117 10.18 6.56 -8.77
C GLU A 117 9.64 6.66 -10.20
N PHE A 118 10.11 5.80 -11.10
CA PHE A 118 9.72 5.75 -12.50
C PHE A 118 8.90 4.49 -12.83
N SER A 119 8.31 3.84 -11.82
CA SER A 119 7.60 2.57 -12.00
C SER A 119 6.50 2.64 -13.04
N ASP A 120 5.71 3.72 -13.06
CA ASP A 120 4.61 3.90 -14.01
C ASP A 120 5.12 3.91 -15.46
N ARG A 121 6.25 4.59 -15.69
CA ARG A 121 6.87 4.71 -17.01
C ARG A 121 7.60 3.43 -17.41
N LEU A 122 8.27 2.76 -16.49
CA LEU A 122 9.07 1.56 -16.77
C LEU A 122 8.20 0.30 -16.91
N LEU A 123 7.07 0.24 -16.22
CA LEU A 123 6.15 -0.90 -16.24
C LEU A 123 4.91 -0.65 -17.12
N GLY A 124 4.79 0.52 -17.75
CA GLY A 124 3.65 0.89 -18.60
C GLY A 124 3.34 -0.09 -19.73
N ALA A 125 4.35 -0.83 -20.23
CA ALA A 125 4.16 -1.90 -21.22
C ALA A 125 3.23 -3.04 -20.76
N PHE A 126 3.09 -3.24 -19.45
CA PHE A 126 2.25 -4.28 -18.84
C PHE A 126 0.91 -3.74 -18.33
N ASN A 127 0.60 -2.47 -18.61
CA ASN A 127 -0.61 -1.80 -18.15
C ASN A 127 -1.62 -1.60 -19.29
N ASP A 128 -2.51 -0.62 -19.17
CA ASP A 128 -3.48 -0.31 -20.22
C ASP A 128 -2.83 0.31 -21.48
N GLN A 129 -3.65 0.46 -22.53
CA GLN A 129 -3.17 0.91 -23.84
C GLN A 129 -2.53 2.31 -23.78
N GLU A 130 -3.05 3.20 -22.95
CA GLU A 130 -2.52 4.55 -22.76
C GLU A 130 -1.10 4.52 -22.19
N SER A 131 -0.91 3.82 -21.07
CA SER A 131 0.39 3.63 -20.43
C SER A 131 1.40 2.93 -21.34
N SER A 132 0.93 1.93 -22.11
CA SER A 132 1.77 1.22 -23.08
C SER A 132 2.23 2.14 -24.21
N GLY A 133 1.38 3.06 -24.68
CA GLY A 133 1.74 4.04 -25.69
C GLY A 133 2.77 5.06 -25.18
N GLU A 134 2.73 5.44 -23.91
CA GLU A 134 3.78 6.26 -23.28
C GLU A 134 5.10 5.51 -23.14
N PHE A 135 5.06 4.22 -22.76
CA PHE A 135 6.24 3.36 -22.73
C PHE A 135 6.88 3.26 -24.12
N SER A 136 6.09 2.96 -25.17
CA SER A 136 6.60 2.83 -26.54
C SER A 136 7.30 4.09 -27.02
N ARG A 137 6.71 5.27 -26.75
CA ARG A 137 7.31 6.58 -27.09
C ARG A 137 8.61 6.84 -26.32
N THR A 138 8.72 6.35 -25.10
CA THR A 138 9.90 6.52 -24.25
C THR A 138 11.04 5.57 -24.62
N ALA A 139 10.72 4.28 -24.70
CA ALA A 139 11.70 3.22 -24.89
C ALA A 139 12.12 3.08 -26.36
N GLY A 140 11.36 3.66 -27.30
CA GLY A 140 11.58 3.47 -28.73
C GLY A 140 11.27 2.05 -29.20
N VAL A 141 10.41 1.33 -28.46
CA VAL A 141 10.05 -0.07 -28.72
C VAL A 141 8.59 -0.16 -29.14
N ASP A 142 8.32 -0.92 -30.19
CA ASP A 142 6.96 -1.24 -30.63
C ASP A 142 6.39 -2.41 -29.80
N ILE A 143 5.50 -2.09 -28.87
CA ILE A 143 4.86 -3.08 -27.98
C ILE A 143 3.81 -3.91 -28.74
N SER A 144 3.33 -3.46 -29.91
CA SER A 144 2.34 -4.20 -30.69
C SER A 144 2.87 -5.53 -31.23
N GLN A 145 4.20 -5.68 -31.29
CA GLN A 145 4.87 -6.93 -31.67
C GLN A 145 5.03 -7.91 -30.50
N GLY A 146 4.83 -7.45 -29.26
CA GLY A 146 4.91 -8.28 -28.07
C GLY A 146 3.63 -9.10 -27.87
N LYS A 147 3.77 -10.40 -27.63
CA LYS A 147 2.64 -11.26 -27.26
C LYS A 147 2.37 -11.17 -25.76
N ASN A 148 1.09 -11.17 -25.37
CA ASN A 148 0.63 -11.15 -23.98
C ASN A 148 1.14 -9.94 -23.16
N LEU A 149 1.35 -8.80 -23.82
CA LEU A 149 1.62 -7.53 -23.17
C LEU A 149 0.33 -6.72 -23.01
N GLY A 150 0.30 -5.91 -21.95
CA GLY A 150 -0.82 -5.05 -21.58
C GLY A 150 -2.02 -5.76 -20.97
N MET A 151 -2.97 -4.95 -20.52
CA MET A 151 -4.24 -5.40 -19.93
C MET A 151 -5.43 -4.82 -20.70
N PRO A 152 -6.16 -5.61 -21.49
CA PRO A 152 -7.22 -5.10 -22.36
C PRO A 152 -8.46 -4.63 -21.60
N ASN A 153 -8.61 -5.09 -20.36
CA ASN A 153 -9.88 -5.10 -19.64
C ASN A 153 -9.78 -4.45 -18.27
N GLY A 154 -8.71 -3.73 -17.99
CA GLY A 154 -8.44 -3.07 -16.72
C GLY A 154 -7.07 -2.40 -16.74
N ARG A 155 -6.73 -1.77 -15.63
CA ARG A 155 -5.44 -1.13 -15.41
C ARG A 155 -4.99 -1.37 -13.98
N TRP A 156 -3.75 -1.04 -13.66
CA TRP A 156 -3.30 -0.90 -12.29
C TRP A 156 -2.66 0.48 -12.08
N GLU A 157 -2.72 0.98 -10.87
CA GLU A 157 -2.01 2.17 -10.40
C GLU A 157 -1.01 1.72 -9.33
N LEU A 158 0.21 2.24 -9.36
CA LEU A 158 1.31 1.75 -8.54
C LEU A 158 2.02 2.91 -7.85
N SER A 159 2.20 2.80 -6.53
CA SER A 159 3.05 3.72 -5.76
C SER A 159 4.00 2.91 -4.92
N ILE A 160 5.28 2.98 -5.26
CA ILE A 160 6.36 2.38 -4.47
C ILE A 160 6.95 3.47 -3.58
N VAL A 161 7.07 3.16 -2.29
CA VAL A 161 7.58 4.07 -1.28
C VAL A 161 8.79 3.42 -0.61
N ASP A 162 9.86 4.20 -0.51
CA ASP A 162 11.05 3.82 0.22
C ASP A 162 10.81 3.94 1.73
N GLU A 163 10.90 2.83 2.46
CA GLU A 163 10.73 2.83 3.92
C GLU A 163 12.02 3.23 4.65
N ASP A 164 13.18 2.95 4.07
CA ASP A 164 14.46 3.41 4.61
C ASP A 164 14.63 4.93 4.48
N SER A 165 13.72 5.62 3.78
CA SER A 165 13.69 7.08 3.69
C SER A 165 12.98 7.77 4.87
N LYS A 166 12.45 7.00 5.84
CA LYS A 166 11.62 7.48 6.96
C LYS A 166 12.24 7.16 8.32
N ILE A 167 11.80 7.85 9.38
CA ILE A 167 12.23 7.57 10.76
C ILE A 167 11.59 6.25 11.22
N ASN A 168 12.40 5.26 11.59
CA ASN A 168 11.91 3.94 11.95
C ASN A 168 11.64 3.81 13.46
N MET A 169 10.38 3.71 13.85
CA MET A 169 9.95 3.57 15.25
C MET A 169 10.37 2.24 15.88
N ASN A 170 10.58 1.21 15.07
CA ASN A 170 11.09 -0.08 15.55
C ASN A 170 12.57 -0.06 15.96
N LEU A 171 13.25 1.09 15.84
CA LEU A 171 14.52 1.30 16.54
C LEU A 171 14.36 1.28 18.07
N GLY A 172 13.16 1.54 18.60
CA GLY A 172 12.85 1.43 20.03
C GLY A 172 12.84 -0.01 20.54
N ALA A 173 12.72 -1.01 19.68
CA ALA A 173 12.80 -2.42 20.07
C ALA A 173 14.20 -3.03 19.85
N ALA A 174 15.20 -2.21 19.51
CA ALA A 174 16.51 -2.68 19.11
C ALA A 174 17.48 -2.72 20.30
N ASN A 175 18.51 -1.87 20.30
CA ASN A 175 19.49 -1.80 21.39
C ASN A 175 19.55 -0.37 21.94
N GLU A 176 20.16 -0.19 23.11
CA GLU A 176 20.24 1.12 23.79
C GLU A 176 20.78 2.25 22.89
N ILE A 177 21.73 1.95 22.00
CA ILE A 177 22.28 2.94 21.05
C ILE A 177 21.21 3.35 20.02
N ALA A 178 20.41 2.41 19.55
CA ALA A 178 19.28 2.68 18.66
C ALA A 178 18.16 3.47 19.37
N HIS A 179 17.94 3.25 20.68
CA HIS A 179 16.96 4.02 21.45
C HIS A 179 17.38 5.49 21.53
N ILE A 180 18.65 5.76 21.87
CA ILE A 180 19.22 7.13 21.87
C ILE A 180 19.10 7.78 20.48
N ARG A 181 19.37 7.00 19.43
CA ARG A 181 19.26 7.49 18.05
C ARG A 181 17.81 7.88 17.72
N LEU A 182 16.87 6.99 17.99
CA LEU A 182 15.46 7.22 17.75
C LEU A 182 14.96 8.42 18.57
N ALA A 183 15.36 8.54 19.83
CA ALA A 183 15.03 9.69 20.67
C ALA A 183 15.50 11.00 20.06
N LYS A 184 16.74 11.05 19.55
CA LYS A 184 17.26 12.24 18.85
C LYS A 184 16.50 12.54 17.56
N GLU A 185 16.11 11.53 16.80
CA GLU A 185 15.34 11.70 15.56
C GLU A 185 13.90 12.18 15.84
N ILE A 186 13.21 11.59 16.82
CA ILE A 186 11.88 12.02 17.28
C ILE A 186 11.95 13.45 17.81
N MET A 187 12.92 13.75 18.68
CA MET A 187 13.08 15.09 19.22
C MET A 187 13.46 16.10 18.13
N GLY A 188 14.27 15.72 17.14
CA GLY A 188 14.55 16.57 15.98
C GLY A 188 13.29 16.90 15.17
N LEU A 189 12.32 15.97 15.12
CA LEU A 189 11.04 16.15 14.44
C LEU A 189 10.09 17.04 15.23
N ILE A 190 9.94 16.81 16.54
CA ILE A 190 8.90 17.47 17.34
C ILE A 190 9.38 18.76 17.98
N SER A 191 10.65 18.89 18.38
CA SER A 191 11.16 20.03 19.19
C SER A 191 10.97 21.44 18.63
N PRO A 192 10.85 21.70 17.30
CA PRO A 192 10.67 23.05 16.82
C PRO A 192 9.52 23.81 17.54
N MET A 193 9.80 25.06 17.92
CA MET A 193 8.89 25.88 18.75
C MET A 193 7.52 26.09 18.12
N GLN A 194 7.42 26.02 16.79
CA GLN A 194 6.14 26.10 16.06
C GLN A 194 5.13 25.03 16.50
N TYR A 195 5.60 23.94 17.11
CA TYR A 195 4.77 22.85 17.59
C TYR A 195 4.45 22.92 19.09
N ASP A 196 4.87 23.98 19.81
CA ASP A 196 4.70 24.05 21.26
C ASP A 196 3.24 23.92 21.69
N ALA A 197 2.32 24.50 20.91
CA ALA A 197 0.88 24.43 21.17
C ALA A 197 0.32 23.00 21.18
N LEU A 198 0.93 22.05 20.44
CA LEU A 198 0.50 20.64 20.40
C LEU A 198 0.79 19.90 21.72
N PHE A 199 1.82 20.31 22.45
CA PHE A 199 2.28 19.64 23.67
C PHE A 199 1.92 20.41 24.95
N GLN A 200 1.16 21.50 24.83
CA GLN A 200 0.65 22.31 25.94
C GLN A 200 -0.85 22.09 26.20
N GLN A 201 -1.51 21.27 25.38
CA GLN A 201 -2.93 20.98 25.49
C GLN A 201 -3.16 19.58 26.04
N SER A 202 -4.24 19.39 26.80
CA SER A 202 -4.73 18.06 27.14
C SER A 202 -5.43 17.44 25.95
N ASP A 203 -5.29 16.14 25.77
CA ASP A 203 -6.02 15.40 24.75
C ASP A 203 -7.52 15.27 25.06
N SER A 204 -8.26 14.63 24.15
CA SER A 204 -9.71 14.39 24.28
C SER A 204 -10.09 13.50 25.47
N THR A 205 -9.11 12.81 26.06
CA THR A 205 -9.27 11.98 27.26
C THR A 205 -8.88 12.70 28.55
N GLY A 206 -8.46 13.97 28.45
CA GLY A 206 -8.01 14.78 29.57
C GLY A 206 -6.58 14.45 30.03
N GLN A 207 -5.85 13.64 29.27
CA GLN A 207 -4.45 13.32 29.56
C GLN A 207 -3.54 14.39 28.96
N PHE A 208 -2.47 14.69 29.68
CA PHE A 208 -1.44 15.60 29.22
C PHE A 208 -0.16 14.80 28.93
N ALA A 209 0.44 15.05 27.77
CA ALA A 209 1.71 14.46 27.39
C ALA A 209 2.60 15.55 26.81
N ASP A 210 3.68 15.87 27.50
CA ASP A 210 4.68 16.79 26.96
C ASP A 210 5.56 16.08 25.90
N ARG A 211 6.50 16.84 25.33
CA ARG A 211 7.41 16.34 24.28
C ARG A 211 8.28 15.19 24.76
N VAL A 212 8.78 15.28 25.98
CA VAL A 212 9.69 14.29 26.57
C VAL A 212 8.92 13.01 26.87
N GLN A 213 7.73 13.13 27.45
CA GLN A 213 6.82 12.02 27.73
C GLN A 213 6.35 11.33 26.45
N THR A 214 6.04 12.09 25.40
CA THR A 214 5.64 11.52 24.11
C THR A 214 6.80 10.77 23.46
N CYS A 215 8.00 11.35 23.47
CA CYS A 215 9.21 10.69 22.97
C CYS A 215 9.53 9.41 23.76
N GLN A 216 9.45 9.48 25.09
CA GLN A 216 9.64 8.33 25.96
C GLN A 216 8.62 7.24 25.64
N ALA A 217 7.33 7.58 25.62
CA ALA A 217 6.25 6.62 25.36
C ALA A 217 6.40 5.92 23.99
N LEU A 218 6.92 6.60 22.97
CA LEU A 218 7.19 6.02 21.66
C LEU A 218 8.29 4.93 21.69
N ILE A 219 9.25 5.05 22.61
CA ILE A 219 10.35 4.09 22.79
C ILE A 219 9.91 2.97 23.74
N ASP A 220 9.42 3.32 24.93
CA ASP A 220 8.92 2.41 25.98
C ASP A 220 7.78 1.49 25.48
N TRP A 221 7.06 1.90 24.43
CA TRP A 221 6.05 1.02 23.83
C TRP A 221 6.65 -0.25 23.22
N ALA A 222 7.88 -0.16 22.69
CA ALA A 222 8.50 -1.16 21.84
C ALA A 222 9.70 -1.86 22.48
N ASP A 223 10.37 -1.25 23.46
CA ASP A 223 11.43 -1.92 24.21
C ASP A 223 10.88 -3.02 25.11
N VAL A 224 11.74 -3.95 25.54
CA VAL A 224 11.30 -5.21 26.16
C VAL A 224 11.24 -5.14 27.69
N ASP A 225 11.75 -4.07 28.29
CA ASP A 225 11.86 -3.94 29.73
C ASP A 225 10.71 -3.09 30.32
N GLU A 226 10.77 -2.81 31.63
CA GLU A 226 9.75 -2.01 32.33
C GLU A 226 10.38 -0.74 32.93
N GLN A 227 11.54 -0.31 32.40
CA GLN A 227 12.23 0.90 32.80
C GLN A 227 11.84 2.04 31.87
N ALA A 228 11.53 3.19 32.47
CA ALA A 228 11.23 4.39 31.71
C ALA A 228 12.48 4.89 30.96
N PHE A 229 12.40 5.07 29.64
CA PHE A 229 13.47 5.68 28.87
C PHE A 229 13.56 7.19 29.12
N ASN A 230 14.77 7.72 29.28
CA ASN A 230 14.97 9.17 29.42
C ASN A 230 15.07 9.85 28.06
N CYS A 231 14.06 10.61 27.62
CA CYS A 231 14.09 11.41 26.39
C CYS A 231 14.62 12.86 26.56
N ASP A 232 15.15 13.26 27.72
CA ASP A 232 15.79 14.58 27.87
C ASP A 232 17.16 14.60 27.17
N LEU A 233 17.21 15.24 26.00
CA LEU A 233 18.42 15.41 25.18
C LEU A 233 19.62 16.02 25.92
N ARG A 234 19.40 16.78 27.01
CA ARG A 234 20.49 17.39 27.80
C ARG A 234 21.22 16.37 28.67
N GLN A 235 20.54 15.27 29.01
CA GLN A 235 21.03 14.22 29.92
C GLN A 235 21.01 12.83 29.25
N LEU A 236 20.81 12.79 27.93
CA LEU A 236 20.64 11.55 27.18
C LEU A 236 21.95 10.75 27.14
N THR A 237 22.00 9.67 27.92
CA THR A 237 23.12 8.71 27.95
C THR A 237 22.58 7.29 27.94
N ALA A 238 23.35 6.32 27.44
CA ALA A 238 22.90 4.92 27.32
C ALA A 238 22.48 4.28 28.66
N ALA A 239 22.99 4.79 29.78
CA ALA A 239 22.71 4.26 31.12
C ALA A 239 21.63 5.04 31.89
N SER A 240 20.99 6.06 31.30
CA SER A 240 20.02 6.88 32.03
C SER A 240 18.59 6.33 31.89
N SER A 241 18.10 5.64 32.92
CA SER A 241 16.67 5.36 33.09
C SER A 241 15.99 6.48 33.89
N ALA A 242 14.75 6.79 33.53
CA ALA A 242 13.88 7.74 34.22
C ALA A 242 13.04 7.10 35.35
N GLY A 243 13.40 5.88 35.76
CA GLY A 243 12.73 5.11 36.80
C GLY A 243 11.94 3.93 36.24
N ILE A 244 10.86 3.56 36.94
CA ILE A 244 9.92 2.53 36.49
C ILE A 244 8.92 3.21 35.56
N GLU A 245 8.56 2.52 34.50
CA GLU A 245 7.50 2.94 33.60
C GLU A 245 6.17 3.25 34.32
N ASP A 246 5.41 4.21 33.78
CA ASP A 246 4.11 4.57 34.35
C ASP A 246 3.02 3.49 34.11
N ASN A 247 1.88 3.63 34.79
CA ASN A 247 0.73 2.73 34.62
C ASN A 247 -0.44 3.37 33.84
N VAL A 248 -0.17 4.40 33.03
CA VAL A 248 -1.20 5.26 32.41
C VAL A 248 -2.21 4.46 31.58
N TYR A 249 -1.72 3.48 30.82
CA TYR A 249 -2.53 2.65 29.91
C TYR A 249 -3.55 1.77 30.65
N SER A 250 -3.22 1.35 31.88
CA SER A 250 -4.14 0.57 32.72
C SER A 250 -5.24 1.41 33.36
N LEU A 251 -5.06 2.73 33.42
CA LEU A 251 -6.01 3.68 34.00
C LEU A 251 -6.95 4.32 32.95
N MET A 252 -6.73 4.04 31.67
CA MET A 252 -7.57 4.55 30.60
C MET A 252 -9.00 3.97 30.67
N PRO A 253 -10.02 4.65 30.11
CA PRO A 253 -11.40 4.16 30.09
C PRO A 253 -11.54 2.76 29.46
N ARG A 254 -10.67 2.44 28.51
CA ARG A 254 -10.46 1.10 27.98
C ARG A 254 -9.03 0.69 28.33
N PRO A 255 -8.82 -0.01 29.45
CA PRO A 255 -7.48 -0.39 29.88
C PRO A 255 -6.80 -1.32 28.89
N TYR A 256 -5.53 -1.05 28.61
CA TYR A 256 -4.62 -1.96 27.92
C TYR A 256 -3.22 -1.84 28.52
N ARG A 257 -2.28 -2.63 28.01
CA ARG A 257 -0.88 -2.62 28.42
C ARG A 257 -0.02 -2.12 27.28
N ARG A 258 1.15 -1.56 27.60
CA ARG A 258 2.23 -1.44 26.63
C ARG A 258 2.54 -2.80 26.04
N LYS A 259 2.98 -2.79 24.79
CA LYS A 259 3.23 -4.02 24.05
C LYS A 259 4.55 -4.67 24.45
N ASN A 260 5.55 -3.84 24.70
CA ASN A 260 6.93 -4.24 25.01
C ASN A 260 7.53 -5.17 23.95
N ALA A 261 7.22 -4.86 22.68
CA ALA A 261 7.69 -5.58 21.51
C ALA A 261 7.58 -4.68 20.26
N PRO A 262 8.29 -4.98 19.16
CA PRO A 262 8.23 -4.20 17.93
C PRO A 262 6.80 -3.89 17.46
N TYR A 263 6.57 -2.69 16.97
CA TYR A 263 5.35 -2.28 16.28
C TYR A 263 5.07 -3.19 15.07
N ASP A 264 3.85 -3.72 14.98
CA ASP A 264 3.42 -4.59 13.85
C ASP A 264 2.89 -3.77 12.68
N SER A 265 2.33 -2.59 12.98
CA SER A 265 1.69 -1.70 12.03
C SER A 265 1.93 -0.25 12.42
N LEU A 266 1.82 0.67 11.46
CA LEU A 266 1.98 2.09 11.76
C LEU A 266 0.83 2.62 12.62
N GLU A 267 -0.38 2.09 12.41
CA GLU A 267 -1.60 2.46 13.13
C GLU A 267 -1.51 2.18 14.63
N GLU A 268 -0.63 1.28 15.05
CA GLU A 268 -0.37 0.98 16.45
C GLU A 268 0.17 2.19 17.22
N LEU A 269 0.79 3.16 16.54
CA LEU A 269 1.24 4.41 17.19
C LEU A 269 0.08 5.19 17.80
N HIS A 270 -1.17 5.06 17.31
CA HIS A 270 -2.34 5.70 17.94
C HIS A 270 -2.62 5.18 19.36
N MET A 271 -2.04 4.03 19.75
CA MET A 271 -2.17 3.50 21.10
C MET A 271 -1.14 4.11 22.07
N VAL A 272 -0.15 4.84 21.56
CA VAL A 272 0.93 5.41 22.35
C VAL A 272 0.49 6.74 22.97
N ARG A 273 0.81 6.94 24.25
CA ARG A 273 0.54 8.19 24.95
C ARG A 273 1.17 9.38 24.21
N GLY A 274 0.38 10.44 24.00
CA GLY A 274 0.82 11.66 23.31
C GLY A 274 0.67 11.64 21.80
N VAL A 275 0.36 10.48 21.19
CA VAL A 275 0.08 10.37 19.76
C VAL A 275 -1.43 10.53 19.50
N ASN A 276 -1.89 11.78 19.58
CA ASN A 276 -3.26 12.13 19.20
C ASN A 276 -3.38 12.38 17.68
N GLU A 277 -4.60 12.67 17.20
CA GLU A 277 -4.84 12.93 15.77
C GLU A 277 -4.06 14.13 15.23
N ASP A 278 -3.88 15.18 16.03
CA ASP A 278 -3.10 16.36 15.63
C ASP A 278 -1.61 16.03 15.51
N PHE A 279 -1.06 15.25 16.44
CA PHE A 279 0.29 14.72 16.37
C PHE A 279 0.45 13.83 15.13
N TRP A 280 -0.51 12.93 14.89
CA TRP A 280 -0.49 12.02 13.76
C TRP A 280 -0.47 12.78 12.42
N ALA A 281 -1.39 13.74 12.25
CA ALA A 281 -1.50 14.57 11.06
C ALA A 281 -0.32 15.55 10.89
N THR A 282 0.46 15.82 11.94
CA THR A 282 1.63 16.71 11.85
C THR A 282 2.93 15.96 11.60
N PHE A 283 3.13 14.81 12.26
CA PHE A 283 4.42 14.16 12.38
C PHE A 283 4.48 12.75 11.80
N VAL A 284 3.36 12.05 11.68
CA VAL A 284 3.34 10.65 11.24
C VAL A 284 2.96 10.58 9.77
N ASP A 285 1.71 10.89 9.45
CA ASP A 285 1.14 10.82 8.10
C ASP A 285 0.40 12.12 7.74
N PRO A 286 1.14 13.19 7.35
CA PRO A 286 0.54 14.50 7.10
C PRO A 286 -0.33 14.56 5.84
N GLU A 287 -0.19 13.59 4.93
CA GLU A 287 -1.01 13.49 3.72
C GLU A 287 -1.40 12.02 3.50
N PRO A 288 -2.50 11.55 4.11
CA PRO A 288 -2.90 10.13 4.07
C PRO A 288 -3.13 9.58 2.66
N THR A 289 -3.43 10.44 1.69
CA THR A 289 -3.59 10.08 0.27
C THR A 289 -2.26 9.87 -0.46
N ASN A 290 -1.15 10.32 0.12
CA ASN A 290 0.18 10.26 -0.47
C ASN A 290 1.21 9.67 0.50
N PRO A 291 1.41 8.34 0.49
CA PRO A 291 2.30 7.66 1.43
C PRO A 291 3.78 8.06 1.29
N LYS A 292 4.17 8.76 0.21
CA LYS A 292 5.53 9.32 0.04
C LYS A 292 5.79 10.53 0.96
N LYS A 293 4.74 11.18 1.48
CA LYS A 293 4.83 12.32 2.39
C LYS A 293 4.95 11.93 3.85
N ARG A 294 4.66 10.67 4.16
CA ARG A 294 4.84 10.10 5.49
C ARG A 294 6.28 10.26 5.96
N VAL A 295 6.44 10.67 7.21
CA VAL A 295 7.76 10.99 7.81
C VAL A 295 8.33 9.80 8.58
N VAL A 296 7.43 8.96 9.08
CA VAL A 296 7.69 7.85 10.01
C VAL A 296 7.34 6.50 9.39
N THR A 297 7.99 5.45 9.86
CA THR A 297 7.71 4.07 9.51
C THR A 297 7.93 3.14 10.69
N VAL A 298 7.38 1.92 10.61
CA VAL A 298 7.72 0.79 11.48
C VAL A 298 8.52 -0.27 10.73
N TRP A 299 8.79 -0.04 9.45
CA TRP A 299 9.53 -0.94 8.57
C TRP A 299 10.84 -0.28 8.16
N GLY A 300 11.93 -1.01 8.09
CA GLY A 300 13.19 -0.45 7.59
C GLY A 300 14.41 -1.02 8.29
N GLN A 301 15.57 -0.60 7.80
CA GLN A 301 16.88 -1.01 8.31
C GLN A 301 17.33 -0.20 9.53
N GLY A 302 16.65 0.91 9.81
CA GLY A 302 17.06 1.88 10.81
C GLY A 302 17.79 3.05 10.19
N ALA A 303 18.86 2.86 9.42
CA ALA A 303 19.57 3.96 8.75
C ALA A 303 18.71 4.66 7.68
N ILE A 304 18.79 5.99 7.61
CA ILE A 304 17.88 6.79 6.79
C ILE A 304 18.51 7.18 5.44
N ASN A 305 17.85 6.83 4.33
CA ASN A 305 18.33 7.16 2.99
C ASN A 305 18.13 8.63 2.66
N VAL A 306 19.23 9.38 2.65
CA VAL A 306 19.20 10.84 2.44
C VAL A 306 18.86 11.23 1.00
N ASN A 307 19.06 10.33 0.04
CA ASN A 307 18.73 10.58 -1.37
C ASN A 307 17.22 10.56 -1.62
N THR A 308 16.44 9.85 -0.79
CA THR A 308 14.99 9.64 -0.99
C THR A 308 14.12 10.13 0.16
N ALA A 309 14.69 10.43 1.33
CA ALA A 309 13.98 11.01 2.48
C ALA A 309 13.31 12.35 2.18
N ASN A 310 12.05 12.50 2.58
CA ASN A 310 11.34 13.77 2.38
C ASN A 310 12.01 14.91 3.18
N ALA A 311 11.66 16.16 2.87
CA ALA A 311 12.32 17.33 3.46
C ALA A 311 12.18 17.39 4.99
N GLN A 312 11.03 16.99 5.53
CA GLN A 312 10.74 16.99 6.97
C GLN A 312 11.54 15.89 7.70
N THR A 313 11.60 14.68 7.16
CA THR A 313 12.45 13.61 7.67
C THR A 313 13.92 14.03 7.64
N LEU A 314 14.40 14.60 6.53
CA LEU A 314 15.78 15.07 6.43
C LEU A 314 16.08 16.16 7.47
N HIS A 315 15.16 17.09 7.69
CA HIS A 315 15.31 18.15 8.69
C HIS A 315 15.45 17.56 10.10
N ALA A 316 14.54 16.67 10.48
CA ALA A 316 14.55 15.98 11.77
C ALA A 316 15.86 15.20 12.00
N VAL A 317 16.30 14.44 10.99
CA VAL A 317 17.54 13.63 11.06
C VAL A 317 18.77 14.52 11.13
N VAL A 318 18.84 15.60 10.35
CA VAL A 318 19.98 16.52 10.44
C VAL A 318 20.04 17.15 11.83
N CYS A 319 18.89 17.54 12.39
CA CYS A 319 18.82 18.11 13.73
C CYS A 319 19.10 17.09 14.85
N SER A 320 18.94 15.79 14.60
CA SER A 320 19.32 14.73 15.54
C SER A 320 20.85 14.66 15.75
N GLY A 321 21.63 14.98 14.71
CA GLY A 321 23.10 14.95 14.72
C GLY A 321 23.79 16.30 14.91
N ALA A 322 23.07 17.40 14.71
CA ALA A 322 23.60 18.76 14.77
C ALA A 322 23.85 19.24 16.21
N LEU A 323 24.67 20.28 16.37
CA LEU A 323 24.80 20.99 17.65
C LEU A 323 23.47 21.68 18.01
N PRO A 324 23.10 21.77 19.31
CA PRO A 324 21.82 22.38 19.72
C PRO A 324 21.61 23.83 19.27
N THR A 325 22.70 24.56 19.00
CA THR A 325 22.67 25.95 18.53
C THR A 325 22.61 26.09 17.01
N THR A 326 22.45 24.98 16.27
CA THR A 326 22.48 24.99 14.81
C THR A 326 21.25 25.73 14.27
N PRO A 327 21.42 26.80 13.45
CA PRO A 327 20.33 27.67 13.02
C PRO A 327 19.16 26.94 12.36
N ILE A 328 19.42 25.98 11.48
CA ILE A 328 18.35 25.23 10.80
C ILE A 328 17.44 24.47 11.77
N CYS A 329 17.88 24.20 13.01
CA CYS A 329 17.12 23.46 14.01
C CYS A 329 16.35 24.34 15.00
N ILE A 330 16.69 25.63 15.07
CA ILE A 330 16.12 26.57 16.06
C ILE A 330 15.41 27.78 15.43
N ASP A 331 15.83 28.21 14.23
CA ASP A 331 15.25 29.34 13.51
C ASP A 331 14.24 28.85 12.46
N PRO A 332 12.94 29.19 12.59
CA PRO A 332 11.92 28.81 11.62
C PRO A 332 12.23 29.24 10.18
N ASN A 333 12.93 30.35 9.97
CA ASN A 333 13.27 30.83 8.63
C ASN A 333 14.35 29.94 7.98
N GLN A 334 15.36 29.54 8.76
CA GLN A 334 16.40 28.63 8.29
C GLN A 334 15.83 27.23 8.05
N ALA A 335 14.91 26.76 8.90
CA ALA A 335 14.19 25.52 8.69
C ALA A 335 13.37 25.58 7.39
N ALA A 336 12.58 26.64 7.17
CA ALA A 336 11.79 26.82 5.95
C ALA A 336 12.66 26.88 4.69
N LEU A 337 13.81 27.56 4.76
CA LEU A 337 14.80 27.61 3.67
C LEU A 337 15.35 26.22 3.35
N PHE A 338 15.67 25.41 4.36
CA PHE A 338 16.11 24.04 4.19
C PHE A 338 15.03 23.18 3.53
N LEU A 339 13.81 23.21 4.06
CA LEU A 339 12.70 22.41 3.53
C LEU A 339 12.41 22.74 2.05
N THR A 340 12.42 24.04 1.72
CA THR A 340 12.24 24.54 0.35
C THR A 340 13.41 24.12 -0.55
N GLY A 341 14.64 24.30 -0.08
CA GLY A 341 15.86 23.94 -0.83
C GLY A 341 15.93 22.46 -1.18
N VAL A 342 15.62 21.58 -0.23
CA VAL A 342 15.57 20.12 -0.46
C VAL A 342 14.48 19.77 -1.48
N THR A 343 13.30 20.38 -1.36
CA THR A 343 12.18 20.15 -2.29
C THR A 343 12.53 20.60 -3.71
N MET A 344 13.17 21.76 -3.85
CA MET A 344 13.66 22.26 -5.15
C MET A 344 14.75 21.37 -5.74
N ALA A 345 15.73 20.95 -4.93
CA ALA A 345 16.82 20.11 -5.39
C ALA A 345 16.31 18.80 -5.99
N ARG A 346 15.34 18.15 -5.32
CA ARG A 346 14.68 16.94 -5.82
C ARG A 346 13.92 17.16 -7.13
N GLY A 347 13.25 18.30 -7.25
CA GLY A 347 12.54 18.68 -8.48
C GLY A 347 13.50 18.86 -9.66
N ILE A 348 14.63 19.55 -9.45
CA ILE A 348 15.63 19.81 -10.49
C ILE A 348 16.36 18.52 -10.90
N THR A 349 16.69 17.65 -9.95
CA THR A 349 17.40 16.40 -10.24
C THR A 349 16.51 15.33 -10.84
N MET A 350 15.19 15.58 -10.94
CA MET A 350 14.19 14.60 -11.36
C MET A 350 14.30 13.30 -10.56
N GLY A 351 14.61 13.40 -9.26
CA GLY A 351 14.82 12.25 -8.39
C GLY A 351 16.19 11.56 -8.53
N ALA A 352 17.12 12.06 -9.35
CA ALA A 352 18.47 11.50 -9.40
C ALA A 352 19.18 11.65 -8.03
N PRO A 353 19.91 10.61 -7.56
CA PRO A 353 20.65 10.65 -6.30
C PRO A 353 21.68 11.79 -6.28
N LEU A 354 21.66 12.59 -5.22
CA LEU A 354 22.59 13.70 -5.03
C LEU A 354 23.90 13.26 -4.37
N PHE A 355 23.83 12.24 -3.54
CA PHE A 355 24.93 11.81 -2.68
C PHE A 355 25.33 10.37 -3.01
N GLY A 356 26.62 10.17 -3.25
CA GLY A 356 27.19 8.83 -3.47
C GLY A 356 27.57 8.11 -2.16
N SER A 357 27.68 8.86 -1.06
CA SER A 357 27.97 8.32 0.26
C SER A 357 27.39 9.20 1.38
N PRO A 358 27.21 8.64 2.60
CA PRO A 358 26.91 9.41 3.81
C PRO A 358 27.85 10.59 4.05
N LYS A 359 29.14 10.40 3.74
CA LYS A 359 30.17 11.45 3.91
C LYS A 359 29.91 12.65 2.99
N ASP A 360 29.46 12.42 1.76
CA ASP A 360 29.16 13.49 0.81
C ASP A 360 27.99 14.36 1.30
N PHE A 361 26.98 13.73 1.91
CA PHE A 361 25.86 14.43 2.52
C PHE A 361 26.30 15.31 3.70
N VAL A 362 27.08 14.75 4.61
CA VAL A 362 27.62 15.49 5.77
C VAL A 362 28.53 16.63 5.31
N ALA A 363 29.38 16.40 4.31
CA ALA A 363 30.24 17.43 3.73
C ALA A 363 29.41 18.57 3.12
N ALA A 364 28.37 18.25 2.33
CA ALA A 364 27.49 19.25 1.74
C ALA A 364 26.83 20.14 2.79
N LEU A 365 26.25 19.55 3.84
CA LEU A 365 25.62 20.31 4.92
C LEU A 365 26.62 21.11 5.76
N SER A 366 27.86 20.65 5.87
CA SER A 366 28.95 21.38 6.53
C SER A 366 29.54 22.51 5.67
N GLY A 367 28.93 22.83 4.52
CA GLY A 367 29.41 23.87 3.59
C GLY A 367 30.61 23.43 2.73
N GLN A 368 30.90 22.13 2.68
CA GLN A 368 32.02 21.55 1.92
C GLN A 368 31.53 20.82 0.66
N GLY A 369 32.47 20.34 -0.15
CA GLY A 369 32.17 19.61 -1.39
C GLY A 369 31.62 20.52 -2.50
N GLN A 370 30.99 19.91 -3.51
CA GLN A 370 30.43 20.66 -4.65
C GLN A 370 29.10 21.34 -4.29
N LEU A 371 28.30 20.74 -3.40
CA LEU A 371 26.99 21.25 -3.02
C LEU A 371 27.09 22.29 -1.89
N GLY A 372 28.05 22.20 -0.98
CA GLY A 372 28.16 23.10 0.17
C GLY A 372 28.18 24.60 -0.19
N PRO A 373 29.05 25.05 -1.12
CA PRO A 373 29.07 26.45 -1.57
C PRO A 373 27.76 26.90 -2.23
N LEU A 374 27.05 25.99 -2.92
CA LEU A 374 25.75 26.28 -3.51
C LEU A 374 24.69 26.52 -2.43
N LEU A 375 24.66 25.66 -1.40
CA LEU A 375 23.76 25.81 -0.25
C LEU A 375 24.05 27.10 0.52
N ALA A 376 25.32 27.42 0.73
CA ALA A 376 25.73 28.68 1.34
C ALA A 376 25.31 29.90 0.50
N GLY A 377 25.41 29.80 -0.83
CA GLY A 377 24.93 30.82 -1.77
C GLY A 377 23.42 31.04 -1.73
N MET A 378 22.65 30.01 -1.35
CA MET A 378 21.21 30.12 -1.09
C MET A 378 20.87 30.70 0.30
N GLY A 379 21.89 31.04 1.11
CA GLY A 379 21.72 31.58 2.45
C GLY A 379 21.57 30.52 3.54
N MET A 380 21.78 29.23 3.24
CA MET A 380 21.83 28.20 4.28
C MET A 380 23.16 28.25 5.01
N GLN A 381 23.09 28.36 6.33
CA GLN A 381 24.30 28.34 7.15
C GLN A 381 24.85 26.91 7.29
N PRO A 382 26.19 26.72 7.28
CA PRO A 382 26.79 25.41 7.47
C PRO A 382 26.36 24.76 8.80
N VAL A 383 25.99 23.48 8.72
CA VAL A 383 25.63 22.65 9.87
C VAL A 383 26.89 22.18 10.58
N GLN A 384 26.90 22.30 11.90
CA GLN A 384 27.95 21.75 12.75
C GLN A 384 27.41 20.51 13.45
N PHE A 385 27.98 19.34 13.14
CA PHE A 385 27.59 18.08 13.75
C PHE A 385 28.35 17.82 15.05
N GLN A 386 27.67 17.27 16.06
CA GLN A 386 28.30 16.86 17.32
C GLN A 386 29.39 15.81 17.08
N SER A 387 29.08 14.80 16.28
CA SER A 387 30.02 13.79 15.82
C SER A 387 29.68 13.41 14.38
N PRO A 388 30.43 13.91 13.38
CA PRO A 388 30.22 13.55 11.99
C PRO A 388 30.28 12.04 11.73
N ALA A 389 31.14 11.32 12.45
CA ALA A 389 31.32 9.88 12.28
C ALA A 389 30.13 9.07 12.82
N GLU A 390 29.58 9.45 13.98
CA GLU A 390 28.37 8.80 14.51
C GLU A 390 27.15 9.14 13.66
N PHE A 391 27.02 10.39 13.21
CA PHE A 391 25.92 10.79 12.33
C PHE A 391 25.94 10.03 10.99
N GLN A 392 27.13 9.79 10.42
CA GLN A 392 27.26 8.97 9.20
C GLN A 392 26.73 7.54 9.35
N LYS A 393 26.70 6.97 10.56
CA LYS A 393 26.11 5.64 10.82
C LYS A 393 24.58 5.66 10.86
N GLN A 394 23.99 6.83 11.05
CA GLN A 394 22.53 7.02 11.12
C GLN A 394 21.91 7.16 9.73
N ILE A 395 22.70 7.48 8.73
CA ILE A 395 22.23 7.72 7.37
C ILE A 395 22.80 6.70 6.39
N THR A 396 22.10 6.51 5.29
CA THR A 396 22.51 5.68 4.17
C THR A 396 22.26 6.42 2.86
N THR A 397 22.79 5.89 1.77
CA THR A 397 22.48 6.35 0.40
C THR A 397 21.80 5.25 -0.42
N GLU A 398 21.53 4.11 0.22
CA GLU A 398 20.83 2.97 -0.35
C GLU A 398 19.66 2.55 0.53
N SER A 399 18.61 2.05 -0.10
CA SER A 399 17.44 1.46 0.53
C SER A 399 17.26 0.01 0.11
N LYS A 400 16.72 -0.79 1.02
CA LYS A 400 16.38 -2.21 0.81
C LYS A 400 14.96 -2.54 1.23
N VAL A 401 14.26 -1.69 1.98
CA VAL A 401 12.88 -1.94 2.42
C VAL A 401 11.94 -0.98 1.70
N PHE A 402 10.91 -1.52 1.05
CA PHE A 402 9.96 -0.75 0.25
C PHE A 402 8.53 -1.16 0.56
N SER A 403 7.64 -0.18 0.69
CA SER A 403 6.20 -0.39 0.66
C SER A 403 5.67 -0.22 -0.75
N ILE A 404 4.84 -1.15 -1.18
CA ILE A 404 4.25 -1.20 -2.50
C ILE A 404 2.74 -1.10 -2.34
N TYR A 405 2.19 0.01 -2.81
CA TYR A 405 0.76 0.25 -2.89
C TYR A 405 0.33 0.01 -4.34
N ALA A 406 -0.43 -1.05 -4.58
CA ALA A 406 -0.92 -1.41 -5.90
C ALA A 406 -2.45 -1.38 -5.91
N VAL A 407 -3.04 -0.56 -6.77
CA VAL A 407 -4.49 -0.50 -6.96
C VAL A 407 -4.83 -1.14 -8.28
N GLY A 408 -5.51 -2.28 -8.25
CA GLY A 408 -6.02 -2.94 -9.43
C GLY A 408 -7.40 -2.39 -9.77
N ILE A 409 -7.62 -2.10 -11.04
CA ILE A 409 -8.80 -1.37 -11.49
C ILE A 409 -9.46 -2.10 -12.66
N LYS A 410 -10.65 -2.63 -12.39
CA LYS A 410 -11.47 -3.31 -13.39
C LYS A 410 -12.56 -2.36 -13.90
N LYS A 411 -12.48 -1.98 -15.18
CA LYS A 411 -13.54 -1.23 -15.87
C LYS A 411 -14.68 -2.19 -16.24
N GLY A 412 -15.85 -1.99 -15.64
CA GLY A 412 -17.11 -2.57 -16.05
C GLY A 412 -17.89 -1.62 -16.97
N TYR A 413 -19.08 -2.03 -17.42
CA TYR A 413 -19.88 -1.24 -18.37
C TYR A 413 -20.36 0.12 -17.81
N ARG A 414 -20.68 0.19 -16.51
CA ARG A 414 -21.13 1.40 -15.79
C ARG A 414 -20.51 1.59 -14.41
N ARG A 415 -19.55 0.73 -14.03
CA ARG A 415 -18.92 0.71 -12.71
C ARG A 415 -17.43 0.46 -12.87
N GLU A 416 -16.65 1.01 -11.94
CA GLU A 416 -15.24 0.72 -11.81
C GLU A 416 -15.02 0.03 -10.46
N THR A 417 -14.46 -1.17 -10.48
CA THR A 417 -14.11 -1.90 -9.25
C THR A 417 -12.64 -1.69 -8.98
N ARG A 418 -12.31 -1.24 -7.76
CA ARG A 418 -10.95 -0.99 -7.30
C ARG A 418 -10.65 -1.90 -6.13
N VAL A 419 -9.47 -2.52 -6.13
CA VAL A 419 -8.94 -3.27 -4.99
C VAL A 419 -7.54 -2.77 -4.73
N LYS A 420 -7.25 -2.38 -3.49
CA LYS A 420 -5.95 -1.86 -3.11
C LYS A 420 -5.18 -2.93 -2.34
N LEU A 421 -3.92 -3.11 -2.70
CA LEU A 421 -2.97 -3.96 -2.00
C LEU A 421 -1.89 -3.09 -1.41
N HIS A 422 -1.54 -3.34 -0.15
CA HIS A 422 -0.37 -2.78 0.49
C HIS A 422 0.54 -3.94 0.92
N ALA A 423 1.77 -3.95 0.40
CA ALA A 423 2.77 -4.93 0.76
C ALA A 423 4.10 -4.27 1.11
N VAL A 424 4.75 -4.72 2.18
CA VAL A 424 6.10 -4.29 2.54
C VAL A 424 7.08 -5.39 2.19
N VAL A 425 8.13 -5.04 1.46
CA VAL A 425 9.10 -6.00 0.92
C VAL A 425 10.51 -5.62 1.32
N ASP A 426 11.24 -6.59 1.86
CA ASP A 426 12.62 -6.47 2.30
C ASP A 426 13.59 -7.16 1.33
N PHE A 427 14.54 -6.40 0.80
CA PHE A 427 15.56 -6.84 -0.14
C PHE A 427 16.96 -7.00 0.49
N ARG A 428 17.11 -6.89 1.83
CA ARG A 428 18.41 -7.00 2.52
C ARG A 428 19.20 -8.25 2.14
N ASN A 429 18.50 -9.38 2.10
CA ASN A 429 19.08 -10.69 1.83
C ASN A 429 18.69 -11.22 0.44
N ALA A 430 18.10 -10.37 -0.43
CA ALA A 430 17.63 -10.80 -1.73
C ALA A 430 18.83 -11.13 -2.66
N PRO A 431 18.91 -12.35 -3.20
CA PRO A 431 19.94 -12.69 -4.19
C PRO A 431 19.71 -11.91 -5.47
N GLU A 432 20.79 -11.48 -6.12
CA GLU A 432 20.70 -10.75 -7.39
C GLU A 432 20.00 -11.58 -8.48
N LEU A 433 19.35 -10.89 -9.43
CA LEU A 433 18.77 -11.53 -10.61
C LEU A 433 19.83 -12.38 -11.34
N GLY A 434 19.48 -13.65 -11.59
CA GLY A 434 20.36 -14.62 -12.24
C GLY A 434 21.29 -15.41 -11.31
N GLN A 435 21.55 -14.95 -10.07
CA GLN A 435 22.37 -15.71 -9.12
C GLN A 435 21.60 -16.86 -8.47
N ALA A 436 20.29 -16.68 -8.21
CA ALA A 436 19.43 -17.73 -7.66
C ALA A 436 19.36 -18.98 -8.56
N MET A 437 19.55 -18.83 -9.88
CA MET A 437 19.61 -19.94 -10.83
C MET A 437 20.89 -20.79 -10.69
N ASN A 438 22.00 -20.21 -10.22
CA ASN A 438 23.26 -20.93 -10.01
C ASN A 438 23.29 -21.72 -8.69
N MET A 439 22.52 -21.29 -7.68
CA MET A 439 22.39 -22.02 -6.40
C MET A 439 21.63 -23.34 -6.55
N ALA A 440 20.74 -23.45 -7.53
CA ALA A 440 20.08 -24.71 -7.90
C ALA A 440 21.01 -25.69 -8.65
N GLY A 441 22.21 -25.25 -9.03
CA GLY A 441 23.19 -26.02 -9.80
C GLY A 441 24.42 -26.51 -9.01
N MET A 442 24.49 -26.30 -7.69
CA MET A 442 25.61 -26.82 -6.89
C MET A 442 25.50 -28.34 -6.70
N PRO A 443 26.53 -29.14 -7.06
CA PRO A 443 26.54 -30.57 -6.81
C PRO A 443 26.75 -30.83 -5.32
N GLY A 444 25.66 -31.17 -4.63
CA GLY A 444 25.64 -31.45 -3.19
C GLY A 444 24.23 -31.67 -2.61
N MET A 445 23.17 -31.27 -3.33
CA MET A 445 21.77 -31.57 -2.99
C MET A 445 21.08 -32.52 -3.98
N GLN A 446 21.81 -33.53 -4.48
CA GLN A 446 21.17 -34.66 -5.17
C GLN A 446 20.66 -35.66 -4.12
N GLY A 447 19.41 -35.46 -3.70
CA GLY A 447 18.81 -36.30 -2.67
C GLY A 447 17.29 -36.21 -2.57
N ALA A 448 16.57 -36.10 -3.69
CA ALA A 448 15.21 -36.62 -3.88
C ALA A 448 14.72 -36.14 -5.26
N GLY A 449 14.38 -37.08 -6.15
CA GLY A 449 13.81 -36.76 -7.45
C GLY A 449 12.49 -36.02 -7.29
N MET A 450 12.44 -34.79 -7.81
CA MET A 450 11.19 -34.15 -8.23
C MET A 450 11.34 -33.73 -9.68
N THR A 451 10.98 -34.63 -10.59
CA THR A 451 10.47 -34.23 -11.91
C THR A 451 9.06 -33.68 -11.72
N GLY A 452 8.99 -32.45 -11.20
CA GLY A 452 7.76 -31.67 -11.11
C GLY A 452 7.93 -30.43 -11.97
N ALA A 453 7.27 -30.40 -13.13
CA ALA A 453 7.17 -29.20 -13.94
C ALA A 453 6.67 -28.03 -13.08
N MET A 454 7.46 -26.96 -13.00
CA MET A 454 7.05 -25.71 -12.40
C MET A 454 5.87 -25.16 -13.20
N ASN A 455 4.66 -25.37 -12.71
CA ASN A 455 3.46 -24.67 -13.14
C ASN A 455 3.44 -23.30 -12.42
N PRO A 456 3.55 -22.16 -13.11
CA PRO A 456 3.53 -20.84 -12.46
C PRO A 456 2.11 -20.34 -12.16
N LEU A 457 1.06 -21.13 -12.45
CA LEU A 457 -0.33 -20.74 -12.30
C LEU A 457 -1.14 -21.91 -11.74
N GLY A 458 -1.46 -21.90 -10.45
CA GLY A 458 -2.32 -22.91 -9.84
C GLY A 458 -2.74 -22.54 -8.44
N GLY A 459 -4.01 -22.13 -8.29
CA GLY A 459 -4.66 -21.95 -7.00
C GLY A 459 -4.68 -23.26 -6.21
N ALA A 460 -4.60 -23.12 -4.89
CA ALA A 460 -4.72 -24.24 -3.97
C ALA A 460 -6.15 -24.79 -3.99
N THR A 461 -6.34 -25.92 -4.68
CA THR A 461 -7.44 -26.84 -4.41
C THR A 461 -6.86 -28.24 -4.31
N GLY A 462 -6.73 -28.74 -3.08
CA GLY A 462 -6.24 -30.09 -2.82
C GLY A 462 -5.85 -30.27 -1.36
N ALA A 463 -6.83 -30.58 -0.51
CA ALA A 463 -6.59 -31.07 0.83
C ALA A 463 -5.95 -32.47 0.75
N THR A 464 -4.65 -32.55 1.03
CA THR A 464 -4.00 -33.79 1.46
C THR A 464 -3.13 -33.46 2.67
N THR A 465 -3.61 -33.90 3.82
CA THR A 465 -2.93 -33.80 5.12
C THR A 465 -1.65 -34.64 5.10
N VAL A 466 -0.50 -33.99 4.93
CA VAL A 466 0.81 -34.57 5.26
C VAL A 466 1.21 -34.05 6.66
N PRO A 467 1.33 -34.92 7.68
CA PRO A 467 1.84 -34.51 8.98
C PRO A 467 3.33 -34.17 8.83
N GLY A 468 3.67 -32.87 8.88
CA GLY A 468 5.04 -32.36 8.74
C GLY A 468 5.24 -31.17 7.81
N ALA A 469 4.22 -30.77 7.03
CA ALA A 469 4.34 -29.68 6.04
C ALA A 469 4.41 -28.25 6.64
N ALA A 470 3.98 -28.06 7.89
CA ALA A 470 3.92 -26.72 8.49
C ALA A 470 5.31 -26.13 8.79
N SER A 471 6.28 -26.94 9.22
CA SER A 471 7.66 -26.47 9.47
C SER A 471 8.41 -26.18 8.15
N GLY A 472 8.14 -26.96 7.09
CA GLY A 472 8.71 -26.74 5.76
C GLY A 472 8.16 -25.51 5.05
N ALA A 473 6.86 -25.20 5.21
CA ALA A 473 6.25 -24.03 4.60
C ALA A 473 6.75 -22.70 5.19
N ILE A 474 6.93 -22.64 6.52
CA ILE A 474 7.52 -21.47 7.20
C ILE A 474 8.99 -21.33 6.82
N ALA A 475 9.75 -22.44 6.78
CA ALA A 475 11.13 -22.41 6.34
C ALA A 475 11.27 -21.97 4.87
N ALA A 476 10.38 -22.42 3.98
CA ALA A 476 10.34 -21.99 2.58
C ALA A 476 9.91 -20.52 2.41
N ALA A 477 8.96 -20.03 3.21
CA ALA A 477 8.58 -18.61 3.23
C ALA A 477 9.70 -17.69 3.73
N ASN A 478 10.59 -18.21 4.58
CA ASN A 478 11.76 -17.50 5.09
C ASN A 478 13.00 -17.63 4.18
N MET A 479 12.92 -18.37 3.07
CA MET A 479 14.02 -18.41 2.11
C MET A 479 14.12 -17.09 1.34
N PRO A 480 15.32 -16.51 1.20
CA PRO A 480 15.48 -15.26 0.47
C PRO A 480 15.05 -15.42 -1.00
N SER A 481 14.10 -14.58 -1.41
CA SER A 481 13.67 -14.49 -2.81
C SER A 481 14.37 -13.33 -3.50
N THR A 482 14.70 -13.48 -4.78
CA THR A 482 15.21 -12.36 -5.60
C THR A 482 14.22 -11.19 -5.63
N GLY A 483 12.91 -11.47 -5.56
CA GLY A 483 11.87 -10.44 -5.45
C GLY A 483 11.69 -9.86 -4.05
N GLY A 484 12.64 -10.10 -3.13
CA GLY A 484 12.55 -9.71 -1.72
C GLY A 484 11.57 -10.56 -0.90
N GLN A 485 11.74 -10.52 0.41
CA GLN A 485 10.87 -11.17 1.39
C GLN A 485 9.72 -10.24 1.76
N MET A 486 8.49 -10.75 1.77
CA MET A 486 7.31 -9.96 2.14
C MET A 486 7.17 -9.94 3.67
N LEU A 487 7.27 -8.76 4.27
CA LEU A 487 7.14 -8.56 5.72
C LEU A 487 5.69 -8.31 6.14
N TYR A 488 4.92 -7.64 5.28
CA TYR A 488 3.55 -7.25 5.54
C TYR A 488 2.74 -7.35 4.24
N PHE A 489 1.47 -7.75 4.35
CA PHE A 489 0.54 -7.83 3.22
C PHE A 489 -0.89 -7.59 3.69
N ARG A 490 -1.57 -6.63 3.07
CA ARG A 490 -2.97 -6.31 3.33
C ARG A 490 -3.72 -6.03 2.03
N ILE A 491 -4.97 -6.49 1.98
CA ILE A 491 -5.95 -6.17 0.94
C ILE A 491 -6.95 -5.20 1.56
N GLU A 492 -7.21 -4.08 0.88
CA GLU A 492 -8.14 -3.00 1.25
C GLU A 492 -9.25 -2.85 0.21
#